data_AF-A0A940W9J8-F1
#
_entry.id   AF-A0A940W9J8-F1
#
_cell.length_a   1.000
_cell.length_b   1.000
_cell.length_c   1.000
_cell.angle_alpha   90.00
_cell.angle_beta   90.00
_cell.angle_gamma   90.00
#
_symmetry.space_group_name_H-M   'P 1'
#
loop_
_entity.id
_entity.type
_entity.pdbx_description
1 polymer ?
#
loop_
_entity_poly.entity_id
_entity_poly.type
_entity_poly.pdbx_seq_one_letter_code
_entity_poly.pdbx_strand_id
1 'polypeptide(L)' 'MTRFARPLFLLLCALFLLSACASSKTATKEWKAGDTVICPHCGREFTLPEKLGK' A
#
# COMPACT_ATOMS: atom_id res chain seq x y z
N MET A 1 25.06 -34.86 15.38
CA MET A 1 23.60 -34.77 15.17
C MET A 1 23.23 -33.34 14.80
N THR A 2 23.36 -32.93 13.52
CA THR A 2 23.10 -31.56 13.06
C THR A 2 22.05 -31.57 11.94
N ARG A 3 20.88 -32.17 12.21
CA ARG A 3 19.80 -32.31 11.21
C ARG A 3 18.51 -31.56 11.53
N PHE A 4 18.41 -30.89 12.67
CA PHE A 4 17.13 -30.30 13.12
C PHE A 4 16.99 -28.78 12.89
N ALA A 5 18.06 -28.07 12.52
CA ALA A 5 18.02 -26.61 12.40
C ALA A 5 17.47 -26.09 11.05
N ARG A 6 17.45 -26.92 10.00
CA ARG A 6 17.05 -26.54 8.64
C ARG A 6 15.54 -26.28 8.46
N PRO A 7 14.61 -27.14 8.94
CA PRO A 7 13.19 -26.91 8.72
C PRO A 7 12.66 -25.71 9.52
N LEU A 8 13.19 -25.49 10.73
CA LEU A 8 12.81 -24.37 11.58
C LEU A 8 13.20 -23.02 10.95
N PHE A 9 14.38 -22.95 10.34
CA PHE A 9 14.86 -21.74 9.66
C PHE A 9 14.05 -21.41 8.40
N LEU A 10 13.65 -22.44 7.64
CA LEU A 10 12.82 -22.27 6.44
C LEU A 10 11.38 -21.84 6.78
N LEU A 11 10.81 -22.36 7.88
CA LEU A 11 9.50 -21.96 8.40
C LEU A 11 9.47 -20.48 8.83
N LEU A 12 10.53 -20.00 9.49
CA LEU A 12 10.66 -18.59 9.89
C LEU A 12 10.76 -17.66 8.66
N CYS A 13 11.49 -18.05 7.62
CA CYS A 13 11.55 -17.30 6.36
C CYS A 13 10.19 -17.23 5.65
N ALA A 14 9.44 -18.35 5.62
CA ALA A 14 8.12 -18.38 4.99
C ALA A 14 7.14 -17.43 5.69
N LEU A 15 7.12 -17.42 7.03
CA LEU A 15 6.31 -16.48 7.82
C LEU A 15 6.68 -15.01 7.54
N PHE A 16 7.97 -14.71 7.36
CA PHE A 16 8.44 -13.36 7.05
C PHE A 16 8.05 -12.91 5.63
N LEU A 17 8.04 -13.81 4.65
CA LEU A 17 7.72 -13.51 3.25
C LEU A 17 6.22 -13.34 2.99
N LEU A 18 5.34 -13.90 3.84
CA LEU A 18 3.88 -13.75 3.72
C LEU A 18 3.38 -12.34 4.10
N SER A 19 4.19 -11.51 4.76
CA SER A 19 3.81 -10.15 5.20
C SER A 19 3.79 -9.11 4.07
N ALA A 20 4.26 -9.46 2.86
CA ALA A 20 4.42 -8.51 1.76
C ALA A 20 3.11 -8.11 1.04
N CYS A 21 1.98 -8.77 1.31
CA CYS A 21 0.67 -8.37 0.78
C CYS A 21 -0.09 -7.47 1.78
N ALA A 22 0.54 -6.38 2.21
CA ALA A 22 -0.19 -5.26 2.79
C ALA A 22 -0.82 -4.48 1.63
N SER A 23 -1.99 -4.93 1.16
CA SER A 23 -2.89 -4.12 0.32
C SER A 23 -3.29 -2.91 1.15
N SER A 24 -2.46 -1.88 1.15
CA SER A 24 -2.73 -0.60 1.77
C SER A 24 -4.02 -0.10 1.15
N LYS A 25 -5.14 -0.27 1.88
CA LYS A 25 -6.34 0.54 1.66
C LYS A 25 -5.82 1.97 1.64
N THR A 26 -5.72 2.56 0.45
CA THR A 26 -5.59 4.00 0.30
C THR A 26 -6.72 4.54 1.14
N ALA A 27 -6.36 5.11 2.31
CA ALA A 27 -7.30 5.86 3.11
C ALA A 27 -8.00 6.77 2.11
N THR A 28 -9.32 6.61 1.98
CA THR A 28 -10.11 7.39 1.05
C THR A 28 -9.97 8.82 1.53
N LYS A 29 -8.93 9.53 1.04
CA LYS A 29 -8.69 10.92 1.38
C LYS A 29 -9.95 11.61 0.92
N GLU A 30 -10.67 12.19 1.88
CA GLU A 30 -11.85 12.97 1.56
C GLU A 30 -11.42 14.08 0.60
N TRP A 31 -12.06 14.11 -0.56
CA TRP A 31 -11.70 15.04 -1.61
C TRP A 31 -12.18 16.42 -1.16
N LYS A 32 -11.27 17.39 -1.09
CA LYS A 32 -11.60 18.77 -0.77
C LYS A 32 -11.74 19.58 -2.06
N ALA A 33 -12.71 20.47 -2.11
CA ALA A 33 -12.82 21.42 -3.21
C ALA A 33 -11.55 22.29 -3.27
N GLY A 34 -11.02 22.54 -4.47
CA GLY A 34 -9.79 23.29 -4.68
C GLY A 34 -8.48 22.55 -4.31
N ASP A 35 -8.54 21.32 -3.77
CA ASP A 35 -7.33 20.55 -3.46
C ASP A 35 -6.56 20.20 -4.75
N THR A 36 -5.24 20.09 -4.67
CA THR A 36 -4.42 19.52 -5.75
C THR A 36 -4.16 18.05 -5.47
N VAL A 37 -4.46 17.18 -6.43
CA VAL A 37 -4.22 15.73 -6.36
C VAL A 37 -3.21 15.31 -7.42
N ILE A 38 -2.37 14.34 -7.08
CA ILE A 38 -1.37 13.78 -8.00
C ILE A 38 -1.90 12.44 -8.52
N CYS A 39 -1.93 12.26 -9.84
CA CYS A 39 -2.29 10.98 -10.43
C CYS A 39 -1.20 9.93 -10.16
N PRO A 40 -1.54 8.78 -9.56
CA PRO A 40 -0.54 7.75 -9.24
C PRO A 40 0.03 7.05 -10.47
N HIS A 41 -0.63 7.17 -11.64
CA HIS A 41 -0.20 6.52 -12.87
C HIS A 41 0.77 7.36 -13.70
N CYS A 42 0.58 8.68 -13.75
CA CYS A 42 1.35 9.58 -14.61
C CYS A 42 2.09 10.69 -13.86
N GLY A 43 1.88 10.82 -12.54
CA GLY A 43 2.54 11.83 -11.70
C GLY A 43 2.07 13.26 -11.95
N ARG A 44 1.04 13.48 -12.76
CA ARG A 44 0.52 14.83 -13.05
C ARG A 44 -0.34 15.34 -11.91
N GLU A 45 -0.22 16.64 -11.67
CA GLU A 45 -1.05 17.39 -10.73
C GLU A 45 -2.37 17.81 -11.39
N PHE A 46 -3.46 17.66 -10.65
CA PHE A 46 -4.80 18.07 -11.05
C PHE A 46 -5.45 18.84 -9.91
N THR A 47 -5.96 20.03 -10.20
CA THR A 47 -6.73 20.81 -9.24
C THR A 47 -8.18 20.36 -9.26
N LEU A 48 -8.74 20.09 -8.09
CA LEU A 48 -10.13 19.74 -7.92
C LEU A 48 -11.01 20.98 -8.08
N PRO A 49 -12.19 20.85 -8.70
CA PRO A 49 -13.10 21.97 -8.84
C PRO A 49 -13.58 22.46 -7.47
N GLU A 50 -13.98 23.73 -7.41
CA GLU A 50 -14.55 24.38 -6.21
C GLU A 50 -15.86 23.71 -5.73
N LYS A 51 -16.47 22.87 -6.57
CA LYS A 51 -17.67 22.11 -6.26
C LYS A 51 -17.45 20.64 -6.64
N LEU A 52 -17.29 19.80 -5.63
CA LEU A 52 -17.33 18.34 -5.75
C LEU A 52 -18.79 17.92 -5.55
N GLY A 53 -19.42 17.23 -6.51
CA GLY A 53 -20.86 16.88 -6.44
C GLY A 53 -21.19 16.11 -5.16
N LYS A 54 -22.35 16.32 -4.50
CA LYS A 54 -23.67 16.77 -4.96
C LYS A 54 -23.91 18.27 -4.95
#